data_AF-A0AA89BZW4-F1
#
_entry.id   AF-A0AA89BZW4-F1
#
_cell.length_a   1.000
_cell.length_b   1.000
_cell.length_c   1.000
_cell.angle_alpha   90.00
_cell.angle_beta   90.00
_cell.angle_gamma   90.00
#
_symmetry.space_group_name_H-M   'P 1'
#
loop_
_entity.id
_entity.type
_entity.pdbx_description
1 polymer ?
#
loop_
_entity_poly.entity_id
_entity_poly.type
_entity_poly.pdbx_seq_one_letter_code
_entity_poly.pdbx_strand_id
1 'polypeptide(L)'
;MPKVKKVKSERCIPYARGFKVPSPQKRRQAVGKDAELPDYNPDPYQGFDFFPPIPAPQSIDDWLAQYAEGGQTFSQFVRETPWLSCRKKKSRKMCFEPLGRTLLQKYPEGKIYLLPIGDFNKEHCVNFEDLIEFAQIYLGIPVKALPKVPLEVEKDGKVKWEECT
;
A
#
# COMPACT_ATOMS: atom_id res chain seq x y z
N MET A 1 -22.83 21.64 -36.05
CA MET A 1 -22.18 21.45 -34.73
C MET A 1 -22.43 20.03 -34.25
N PRO A 2 -21.39 19.26 -33.85
CA PRO A 2 -21.60 17.93 -33.30
C PRO A 2 -22.35 18.04 -31.97
N LYS A 3 -23.40 17.24 -31.80
CA LYS A 3 -24.20 17.23 -30.58
C LYS A 3 -23.34 16.69 -29.43
N VAL A 4 -22.95 17.55 -28.50
CA VAL A 4 -22.29 17.13 -27.25
C VAL A 4 -23.29 16.28 -26.47
N LYS A 5 -23.00 14.99 -26.33
CA LYS A 5 -23.79 14.09 -25.48
C LYS A 5 -23.66 14.59 -24.04
N LYS A 6 -24.78 14.90 -23.39
CA LYS A 6 -24.80 15.17 -21.94
C LYS A 6 -24.27 13.93 -21.22
N VAL A 7 -23.06 14.04 -20.64
CA VAL A 7 -22.53 13.03 -19.72
C VAL A 7 -23.51 13.02 -18.54
N LYS A 8 -24.17 11.89 -18.31
CA LYS A 8 -24.93 11.72 -17.07
C LYS A 8 -23.91 11.82 -15.94
N SER A 9 -24.06 12.83 -15.09
CA SER A 9 -23.36 12.86 -13.80
C SER A 9 -23.70 11.56 -13.10
N GLU A 10 -22.71 10.67 -12.99
CA GLU A 10 -22.82 9.50 -12.14
C GLU A 10 -22.93 10.04 -10.72
N ARG A 11 -24.14 9.98 -10.14
CA ARG A 11 -24.41 10.45 -8.78
C ARG A 11 -23.74 9.58 -7.71
N CYS A 12 -23.15 8.46 -8.13
CA CYS A 12 -22.53 7.49 -7.26
C CYS A 12 -21.27 6.95 -7.93
N ILE A 13 -20.26 6.71 -7.10
CA ILE A 13 -19.01 6.12 -7.54
C ILE A 13 -19.27 4.65 -7.91
N PRO A 14 -18.83 4.21 -9.10
CA PRO A 14 -19.02 2.83 -9.51
C PRO A 14 -18.17 1.89 -8.64
N TYR A 15 -18.72 0.72 -8.30
CA TYR A 15 -17.94 -0.35 -7.68
C TYR A 15 -16.83 -0.85 -8.61
N ALA A 16 -15.78 -1.45 -8.02
CA ALA A 16 -14.72 -2.05 -8.81
C ALA A 16 -15.26 -3.07 -9.83
N ARG A 17 -14.58 -3.12 -10.97
CA ARG A 17 -14.98 -3.95 -12.10
C ARG A 17 -15.14 -5.42 -11.68
N GLY A 18 -16.34 -5.96 -11.89
CA GLY A 18 -16.68 -7.35 -11.56
C GLY A 18 -17.34 -7.53 -10.19
N PHE A 19 -17.25 -6.54 -9.30
CA PHE A 19 -18.04 -6.53 -8.08
C PHE A 19 -19.48 -6.07 -8.39
N LYS A 20 -20.45 -6.88 -7.98
CA LYS A 20 -21.88 -6.56 -8.13
C LYS A 20 -22.54 -6.73 -6.77
N VAL A 21 -23.12 -5.65 -6.25
CA VAL A 21 -23.90 -5.71 -5.00
C VAL A 21 -25.00 -6.76 -5.17
N PRO A 22 -25.11 -7.76 -4.26
CA PRO A 22 -26.16 -8.75 -4.35
C PRO A 22 -27.56 -8.11 -4.29
N SER A 23 -28.51 -8.66 -5.04
CA SER A 23 -29.88 -8.15 -5.04
C SER A 23 -30.48 -8.21 -3.64
N PRO A 24 -31.46 -7.35 -3.31
CA PRO A 24 -32.14 -7.38 -2.01
C PRO A 24 -32.70 -8.76 -1.65
N GLN A 25 -33.14 -9.54 -2.65
CA GLN A 25 -33.59 -10.92 -2.45
C GLN A 25 -32.44 -11.87 -2.09
N LYS A 26 -31.30 -11.81 -2.79
CA LYS A 26 -30.11 -12.60 -2.45
C LYS A 26 -29.56 -12.25 -1.07
N ARG A 27 -29.56 -10.96 -0.72
CA ARG A 27 -29.18 -10.49 0.62
C ARG A 27 -30.09 -11.10 1.69
N ARG A 28 -31.41 -11.03 1.52
CA ARG A 28 -32.39 -11.67 2.43
C ARG A 28 -32.20 -13.18 2.53
N GLN A 29 -31.99 -13.87 1.41
CA GLN A 29 -31.73 -15.32 1.43
C GLN A 29 -30.43 -15.68 2.16
N ALA A 30 -29.38 -14.87 2.02
CA ALA A 30 -28.09 -15.10 2.68
C ALA A 30 -28.14 -14.92 4.20
N VAL A 31 -29.03 -14.06 4.70
CA VAL A 31 -29.32 -13.92 6.15
C VAL A 31 -29.96 -15.19 6.72
N GLY A 32 -30.51 -16.07 5.88
CA GLY A 32 -31.09 -17.34 6.31
C GLY A 32 -32.50 -17.21 6.91
N LYS A 33 -32.96 -18.28 7.57
CA LYS A 33 -34.22 -18.34 8.35
C LYS A 33 -33.96 -18.01 9.82
N ASP A 34 -32.94 -17.21 10.13
CA ASP A 34 -32.73 -16.77 11.50
C ASP A 34 -33.96 -15.95 11.89
N ALA A 35 -34.70 -16.54 12.83
CA ALA A 35 -36.02 -16.12 13.31
C ALA A 35 -36.08 -14.61 13.36
N GLU A 36 -37.07 -14.02 12.69
CA GLU A 36 -37.52 -12.62 12.80
C GLU A 36 -36.78 -11.87 13.92
N LEU A 37 -35.50 -11.55 13.67
CA LEU A 37 -34.79 -10.67 14.57
C LEU A 37 -35.61 -9.40 14.39
N PRO A 38 -36.16 -8.82 15.48
CA PRO A 38 -36.94 -7.61 15.36
C PRO A 38 -36.13 -6.71 14.45
N ASP A 39 -36.75 -6.27 13.33
CA ASP A 39 -36.09 -5.38 12.36
C ASP A 39 -35.27 -4.45 13.20
N TYR A 40 -33.94 -4.46 13.05
CA TYR A 40 -33.08 -3.61 13.85
C TYR A 40 -33.65 -2.21 13.67
N ASN A 41 -34.39 -1.78 14.68
CA ASN A 41 -35.12 -0.54 14.73
C ASN A 41 -34.22 0.26 15.64
N PRO A 42 -33.20 0.93 15.08
CA PRO A 42 -32.53 1.94 15.85
C PRO A 42 -33.62 2.95 16.14
N ASP A 43 -34.19 2.89 17.33
CA ASP A 43 -35.07 3.94 17.80
C ASP A 43 -34.30 5.25 17.50
N PRO A 44 -34.83 6.19 16.69
CA PRO A 44 -34.08 7.35 16.21
C PRO A 44 -33.44 8.18 17.34
N TYR A 45 -33.91 7.95 18.57
CA TYR A 45 -33.53 8.61 19.81
C TYR A 45 -32.43 7.88 20.61
N GLN A 46 -31.95 6.70 20.20
CA GLN A 46 -30.90 5.95 20.90
C GLN A 46 -29.83 5.43 19.92
N GLY A 47 -28.93 6.32 19.49
CA GLY A 47 -27.60 5.91 18.98
C GLY A 47 -27.21 6.40 17.59
N PHE A 48 -28.15 6.86 16.76
CA PHE A 48 -27.82 7.44 15.45
C PHE A 48 -27.13 8.81 15.55
N ASP A 49 -27.36 9.53 16.66
CA ASP A 49 -26.61 10.75 16.98
C ASP A 49 -25.12 10.47 17.22
N PHE A 50 -24.78 9.26 17.69
CA PHE A 50 -23.40 8.87 17.97
C PHE A 50 -22.72 8.19 16.79
N PHE A 51 -23.47 7.40 15.99
CA PHE A 51 -22.94 6.67 14.85
C PHE A 51 -23.89 6.78 13.65
N PRO A 52 -23.84 7.90 12.90
CA PRO A 52 -24.59 8.00 11.65
C PRO A 52 -24.15 6.91 10.68
N PRO A 53 -25.04 6.47 9.78
CA PRO A 53 -24.68 5.51 8.75
C PRO A 53 -23.55 6.08 7.89
N ILE A 54 -22.60 5.22 7.51
CA ILE A 54 -21.46 5.62 6.69
C ILE A 54 -22.00 6.25 5.40
N PRO A 55 -21.65 7.51 5.09
CA PRO A 55 -22.15 8.19 3.91
C PRO A 55 -21.65 7.50 2.64
N ALA A 56 -22.45 7.56 1.57
CA ALA A 56 -21.98 7.14 0.27
C ALA A 56 -20.86 8.10 -0.19
N PRO A 57 -19.79 7.58 -0.81
CA PRO A 57 -18.69 8.43 -1.23
C PRO A 57 -19.12 9.36 -2.36
N GLN A 58 -18.73 10.64 -2.27
CA GLN A 58 -19.19 11.68 -3.18
C GLN A 58 -18.23 11.92 -4.36
N SER A 59 -16.95 11.60 -4.18
CA SER A 59 -15.87 11.81 -5.14
C SER A 59 -14.98 10.58 -5.22
N ILE A 60 -14.33 10.32 -6.36
CA ILE A 60 -13.36 9.22 -6.51
C ILE A 60 -12.18 9.32 -5.53
N ASP A 61 -11.88 10.53 -5.06
CA ASP A 61 -10.83 10.82 -4.07
C ASP A 61 -11.37 10.86 -2.63
N ASP A 62 -12.64 10.52 -2.43
CA ASP A 62 -13.20 10.30 -1.10
C ASP A 62 -12.54 9.06 -0.48
N TRP A 63 -12.17 9.13 0.79
CA TRP A 63 -11.55 8.01 1.51
C TRP A 63 -12.46 6.77 1.60
N LEU A 64 -13.77 6.96 1.45
CA LEU A 64 -14.77 5.88 1.34
C LEU A 64 -14.96 5.37 -0.10
N ALA A 65 -14.35 6.02 -1.09
CA ALA A 65 -14.44 5.62 -2.48
C ALA A 65 -13.61 4.37 -2.75
N GLN A 66 -14.17 3.52 -3.61
CA GLN A 66 -13.40 2.47 -4.23
C GLN A 66 -12.80 3.01 -5.53
N TYR A 67 -11.48 2.93 -5.68
CA TYR A 67 -10.85 3.20 -6.96
C TYR A 67 -11.24 2.11 -7.96
N ALA A 68 -12.06 2.49 -8.95
CA ALA A 68 -12.48 1.62 -10.04
C ALA A 68 -11.37 1.47 -11.09
N GLU A 69 -10.20 1.02 -10.66
CA GLU A 69 -9.10 0.73 -11.58
C GLU A 69 -9.45 -0.43 -12.50
N GLY A 70 -8.80 -0.48 -13.68
CA GLY A 70 -9.01 -1.54 -14.66
C GLY A 70 -8.67 -2.95 -14.15
N GLY A 71 -8.07 -3.04 -12.96
CA GLY A 71 -7.43 -4.23 -12.41
C GLY A 71 -6.18 -4.59 -13.20
N GLN A 72 -5.25 -5.29 -12.56
CA GLN A 72 -4.11 -5.87 -13.25
C GLN A 72 -4.35 -7.38 -13.42
N THR A 73 -4.27 -7.88 -14.65
CA THR A 73 -4.27 -9.32 -14.88
C THR A 73 -2.96 -9.94 -14.39
N PHE A 74 -2.97 -11.22 -14.02
CA PHE A 74 -1.75 -11.93 -13.65
C PHE A 74 -0.64 -11.81 -14.72
N SER A 75 -1.02 -11.84 -16.00
CA SER A 75 -0.08 -11.65 -17.12
C SER A 75 0.53 -10.24 -17.15
N GLN A 76 -0.26 -9.20 -16.87
CA GLN A 76 0.22 -7.82 -16.77
C GLN A 76 1.13 -7.64 -15.54
N PHE A 77 0.74 -8.22 -14.40
CA PHE A 77 1.55 -8.25 -13.17
C PHE A 77 2.92 -8.84 -13.45
N VAL A 78 2.99 -10.04 -14.02
CA VAL A 78 4.25 -10.72 -14.36
C VAL A 78 5.12 -9.91 -15.33
N ARG A 79 4.51 -9.13 -16.23
CA ARG A 79 5.23 -8.26 -17.18
C ARG A 79 5.84 -7.04 -16.48
N GLU A 80 5.13 -6.43 -15.54
CA GLU A 80 5.56 -5.26 -14.78
C GLU A 80 6.49 -5.62 -13.62
N THR A 81 6.36 -6.84 -13.09
CA THR A 81 7.24 -7.42 -12.06
C THR A 81 8.08 -8.58 -12.64
N PRO A 82 8.99 -8.34 -13.59
CA PRO A 82 9.74 -9.41 -14.25
C PRO A 82 10.65 -10.20 -13.30
N TRP A 83 10.93 -9.69 -12.10
CA TRP A 83 11.69 -10.40 -11.05
C TRP A 83 10.86 -11.46 -10.31
N LEU A 84 9.53 -11.34 -10.27
CA LEU A 84 8.61 -12.35 -9.74
C LEU A 84 8.20 -13.39 -10.81
N SER A 85 8.52 -13.13 -12.07
CA SER A 85 8.22 -14.07 -13.15
C SER A 85 9.08 -15.34 -13.03
N CYS A 86 8.45 -16.51 -13.02
CA CYS A 86 9.17 -17.80 -13.15
C CYS A 86 9.90 -17.95 -14.49
N ARG A 87 9.74 -17.00 -15.43
CA ARG A 87 10.54 -16.90 -16.65
C ARG A 87 11.95 -16.51 -16.25
N LYS A 88 12.82 -17.52 -16.17
CA LYS A 88 14.28 -17.34 -16.09
C LYS A 88 14.72 -16.44 -17.25
N LYS A 89 14.96 -15.14 -17.01
CA LYS A 89 15.67 -14.28 -17.95
C LYS A 89 17.07 -14.88 -18.14
N LYS A 90 17.36 -15.43 -19.31
CA LYS A 90 18.64 -16.10 -19.62
C LYS A 90 19.85 -15.16 -19.47
N SER A 91 19.68 -13.84 -19.55
CA SER A 91 20.82 -12.89 -19.57
C SER A 91 21.28 -12.36 -18.21
N ARG A 92 20.67 -12.76 -17.10
CA ARG A 92 21.22 -12.52 -15.76
C ARG A 92 20.99 -13.76 -14.90
N LYS A 93 21.71 -14.83 -15.21
CA LYS A 93 22.03 -15.81 -14.18
C LYS A 93 22.97 -15.11 -13.21
N MET A 94 22.43 -14.36 -12.26
CA MET A 94 23.12 -14.22 -10.98
C MET A 94 23.07 -15.61 -10.37
N CYS A 95 24.10 -16.42 -10.66
CA CYS A 95 24.33 -17.66 -9.94
C CYS A 95 24.73 -17.25 -8.53
N PHE A 96 23.72 -17.01 -7.70
CA PHE A 96 23.93 -16.91 -6.28
C PHE A 96 24.12 -18.32 -5.77
N GLU A 97 25.37 -18.70 -5.54
CA GLU A 97 25.71 -19.91 -4.80
C GLU A 97 25.84 -19.50 -3.33
N PRO A 98 24.76 -19.55 -2.53
CA PRO A 98 24.86 -19.20 -1.14
C PRO A 98 25.79 -20.19 -0.44
N LEU A 99 26.91 -19.71 0.06
CA LEU A 99 27.69 -20.42 1.06
C LEU A 99 26.92 -20.32 2.39
N GLY A 100 25.90 -21.15 2.57
CA GLY A 100 25.16 -21.27 3.83
C GLY A 100 23.68 -20.88 3.80
N ARG A 101 22.99 -21.20 4.89
CA ARG A 101 21.52 -21.12 5.04
C ARG A 101 21.06 -19.78 5.60
N THR A 102 21.84 -19.17 6.49
CA THR A 102 21.50 -17.89 7.12
C THR A 102 22.29 -16.73 6.51
N LEU A 103 21.80 -15.51 6.72
CA LEU A 103 22.46 -14.27 6.30
C LEU A 103 23.91 -14.18 6.82
N LEU A 104 24.12 -14.56 8.09
CA LEU A 104 25.44 -14.69 8.72
C LEU A 104 26.38 -15.69 8.04
N GLN A 105 25.86 -16.85 7.64
CA GLN A 105 26.70 -17.87 6.98
C GLN A 105 27.12 -17.42 5.57
N LYS A 106 26.19 -16.77 4.86
CA LYS A 106 26.44 -16.25 3.50
C LYS A 106 27.44 -15.10 3.51
N TYR A 107 27.45 -14.29 4.56
CA TYR A 107 28.30 -13.13 4.71
C TYR A 107 28.95 -13.12 6.11
N PRO A 108 29.96 -13.97 6.36
CA PRO A 108 30.60 -14.05 7.67
C PRO A 108 31.22 -12.72 8.10
N GLU A 109 31.70 -11.93 7.13
CA GLU A 109 32.23 -10.57 7.33
C GLU A 109 31.25 -9.48 6.87
N GLY A 110 29.99 -9.85 6.64
CA GLY A 110 28.95 -8.97 6.13
C GLY A 110 28.67 -7.80 7.07
N LYS A 111 28.42 -6.63 6.51
CA LYS A 111 28.00 -5.44 7.25
C LYS A 111 26.87 -4.77 6.46
N ILE A 112 25.85 -4.30 7.18
CA ILE A 112 24.77 -3.52 6.61
C ILE A 112 25.10 -2.05 6.84
N TYR A 113 24.96 -1.23 5.81
CA TYR A 113 25.18 0.20 5.90
C TYR A 113 23.84 0.93 5.80
N LEU A 114 23.53 1.75 6.80
CA LEU A 114 22.35 2.61 6.80
C LEU A 114 22.77 4.03 6.45
N LEU A 115 22.20 4.56 5.37
CA LEU A 115 22.40 5.93 4.92
C LEU A 115 21.20 6.78 5.37
N PRO A 116 21.38 7.75 6.28
CA PRO A 116 20.34 8.71 6.58
C PRO A 116 20.23 9.70 5.42
N ILE A 117 19.03 9.79 4.84
CA ILE A 117 18.73 10.65 3.70
C ILE A 117 17.70 11.70 4.12
N GLY A 118 17.98 12.98 3.86
CA GLY A 118 17.12 14.09 4.28
C GLY A 118 17.21 14.35 5.79
N ASP A 119 16.23 15.04 6.37
CA ASP A 119 16.44 15.64 7.69
C ASP A 119 16.36 14.72 8.91
N PHE A 120 15.79 13.52 8.80
CA PHE A 120 15.69 12.53 9.89
C PHE A 120 15.39 13.18 11.27
N ASN A 121 14.41 14.10 11.30
CA ASN A 121 14.04 14.82 12.52
C ASN A 121 13.32 13.88 13.50
N LYS A 122 13.75 13.86 14.76
CA LYS A 122 13.20 13.03 15.86
C LYS A 122 11.72 13.27 16.14
N GLU A 123 11.17 14.42 15.73
CA GLU A 123 9.74 14.72 15.89
C GLU A 123 8.84 13.89 14.97
N HIS A 124 9.35 13.42 13.83
CA HIS A 124 8.59 12.72 12.81
C HIS A 124 9.21 11.38 12.38
N CYS A 125 10.43 11.09 12.85
CA CYS A 125 11.18 9.88 12.53
C CYS A 125 11.63 9.17 13.81
N VAL A 126 11.85 7.86 13.70
CA VAL A 126 12.49 7.09 14.76
C VAL A 126 13.90 7.61 15.02
N ASN A 127 14.36 7.48 16.25
CA ASN A 127 15.74 7.79 16.60
C ASN A 127 16.69 6.90 15.78
N PHE A 128 17.67 7.49 15.11
CA PHE A 128 18.47 6.77 14.13
C PHE A 128 19.40 5.74 14.79
N GLU A 129 19.89 6.04 15.99
CA GLU A 129 20.68 5.11 16.80
C GLU A 129 19.87 3.86 17.17
N ASP A 130 18.61 4.03 17.61
CA ASP A 130 17.72 2.92 17.96
C ASP A 130 17.43 2.05 16.73
N LEU A 131 17.31 2.65 15.54
CA LEU A 131 17.13 1.93 14.29
C LEU A 131 18.35 1.07 13.94
N ILE A 132 19.56 1.58 14.15
CA ILE A 132 20.81 0.81 13.95
C ILE A 132 20.84 -0.39 14.90
N GLU A 133 20.58 -0.15 16.18
CA GLU A 133 20.58 -1.19 17.21
C GLU A 133 19.54 -2.27 16.90
N PHE A 134 18.30 -1.86 16.64
CA PHE A 134 17.21 -2.75 16.28
C PHE A 134 17.54 -3.58 15.04
N ALA A 135 18.04 -2.95 13.98
CA ALA A 135 18.39 -3.64 12.73
C ALA A 135 19.50 -4.67 12.96
N GLN A 136 20.49 -4.34 13.81
CA GLN A 136 21.57 -5.25 14.14
C GLN A 136 21.08 -6.48 14.92
N ILE A 137 20.22 -6.27 15.94
CA ILE A 137 19.63 -7.36 16.73
C ILE A 137 18.74 -8.23 15.85
N TYR A 138 17.85 -7.62 15.07
CA TYR A 138 16.86 -8.33 14.27
C TYR A 138 17.49 -9.14 13.14
N LEU A 139 18.49 -8.58 12.45
CA LEU A 139 19.14 -9.24 11.31
C LEU A 139 20.34 -10.11 11.73
N GLY A 140 20.87 -9.90 12.93
CA GLY A 140 22.03 -10.61 13.45
C GLY A 140 23.33 -10.32 12.70
N ILE A 141 23.41 -9.23 11.93
CA ILE A 141 24.59 -8.80 11.17
C ILE A 141 25.01 -7.40 11.66
N PRO A 142 26.31 -7.09 11.77
CA PRO A 142 26.77 -5.75 12.14
C PRO A 142 26.18 -4.66 11.22
N VAL A 143 25.62 -3.61 11.82
CA VAL A 143 25.07 -2.46 11.10
C VAL A 143 25.94 -1.23 11.35
N LYS A 144 26.22 -0.46 10.31
CA LYS A 144 27.02 0.77 10.36
C LYS A 144 26.26 1.95 9.78
N ALA A 145 26.30 3.07 10.49
CA ALA A 145 25.83 4.35 9.95
C ALA A 145 26.80 4.87 8.88
N LEU A 146 26.24 5.39 7.79
CA LEU A 146 26.94 6.24 6.84
C LEU A 146 26.68 7.72 7.13
N PRO A 147 27.52 8.64 6.61
CA PRO A 147 27.29 10.07 6.72
C PRO A 147 25.92 10.47 6.17
N LYS A 148 25.25 11.39 6.86
CA LYS A 148 23.95 11.93 6.45
C LYS A 148 24.07 12.63 5.09
N VAL A 149 23.15 12.31 4.18
CA VAL A 149 23.01 12.99 2.89
C VAL A 149 21.82 13.95 2.98
N PRO A 150 22.05 15.28 2.97
CA PRO A 150 20.96 16.24 2.93
C PRO A 150 20.22 16.15 1.59
N LEU A 151 18.90 16.30 1.64
CA LEU A 151 18.08 16.40 0.44
C LEU A 151 17.58 17.83 0.30
N GLU A 152 17.86 18.44 -0.83
CA GLU A 152 17.28 19.73 -1.20
C GLU A 152 16.15 19.51 -2.19
N VAL A 153 14.97 20.02 -1.86
CA VAL A 153 13.81 19.98 -2.74
C VAL A 153 13.75 21.31 -3.49
N GLU A 154 13.97 21.26 -4.80
CA GLU A 154 13.80 22.43 -5.68
C GLU A 154 12.32 22.83 -5.76
N LYS A 155 12.07 24.10 -6.07
CA LYS A 155 10.70 24.67 -6.20
C LYS A 155 9.82 23.94 -7.23
N ASP A 156 10.43 23.23 -8.16
CA ASP A 156 9.77 22.41 -9.19
C ASP A 156 9.46 20.97 -8.73
N GLY A 157 9.73 20.63 -7.46
CA GLY A 157 9.55 19.28 -6.90
C GLY A 157 10.66 18.30 -7.26
N LYS A 158 11.74 18.77 -7.90
CA LYS A 158 12.94 17.95 -8.18
C LYS A 158 13.80 17.87 -6.92
N VAL A 159 14.30 16.68 -6.60
CA VAL A 159 15.19 16.46 -5.46
C VAL A 159 16.62 16.40 -5.95
N LYS A 160 17.49 17.23 -5.37
CA LYS A 160 18.95 17.15 -5.54
C LYS A 160 19.60 16.69 -4.24
N TRP A 161 20.73 16.03 -4.38
CA TRP A 161 21.61 15.70 -3.27
C TRP A 161 23.03 16.14 -3.63
N GLU A 162 23.78 16.58 -2.64
CA GLU A 162 25.21 16.85 -2.78
C GLU A 162 25.99 15.55 -2.53
N GLU A 163 27.00 15.28 -3.36
CA GLU A 163 27.93 14.18 -3.09
C GLU A 163 28.90 14.64 -1.98
N CYS A 164 28.82 14.02 -0.80
CA CYS A 164 29.84 14.20 0.22
C CYS A 164 31.16 13.59 -0.27
N THR A 165 32.18 14.42 -0.42
CA THR A 165 33.56 14.02 -0.76
C THR A 165 34.33 13.57 0.47
#